data_AF-A0A526YDI3-F1
#
_entry.id   AF-A0A526YDI3-F1
#
_cell.length_a   1.000
_cell.length_b   1.000
_cell.length_c   1.000
_cell.angle_alpha   90.00
_cell.angle_beta   90.00
_cell.angle_gamma   90.00
#
_symmetry.space_group_name_H-M   'P 1'
#
loop_
_entity.id
_entity.type
_entity.pdbx_description
1 polymer ?
#
loop_
_entity_poly.entity_id
_entity_poly.type
_entity_poly.pdbx_seq_one_letter_code
_entity_poly.pdbx_strand_id
1 'polypeptide(L)' 'MKVSREQMAENRRRILDVASRLFRDKGFDAVSVAEVMKAAGFTH' A
#
# COMPACT_ATOMS: atom_id res chain seq x y z
N MET A 1 -19.95 -6.05 1.09
CA MET A 1 -19.19 -7.18 1.66
C MET A 1 -18.22 -6.63 2.69
N LYS A 2 -18.25 -7.10 3.95
CA LYS A 2 -17.33 -6.64 5.00
C LYS A 2 -16.08 -7.51 4.94
N VAL A 3 -14.91 -6.89 4.77
CA VAL A 3 -13.62 -7.60 4.84
C VAL A 3 -13.39 -8.11 6.26
N SER A 4 -12.83 -9.31 6.39
CA SER A 4 -12.50 -9.90 7.69
C SER A 4 -11.34 -9.14 8.35
N ARG A 5 -11.19 -9.28 9.67
CA ARG A 5 -10.05 -8.70 10.40
C ARG A 5 -8.71 -9.23 9.87
N GLU A 6 -8.67 -10.51 9.53
CA GLU A 6 -7.51 -11.16 8.93
C GLU A 6 -7.18 -10.55 7.56
N GLN A 7 -8.19 -10.37 6.70
CA GLN A 7 -8.00 -9.71 5.41
C GLN A 7 -7.51 -8.26 5.57
N MET A 8 -8.02 -7.53 6.57
CA MET A 8 -7.53 -6.17 6.86
C MET A 8 -6.05 -6.17 7.27
N ALA A 9 -5.62 -7.14 8.10
CA ALA A 9 -4.23 -7.27 8.52
C ALA A 9 -3.31 -7.60 7.34
N GLU A 10 -3.74 -8.50 6.45
CA GLU A 10 -3.01 -8.83 5.24
C GLU A 10 -2.91 -7.65 4.28
N ASN A 11 -4.01 -6.94 4.05
CA ASN A 11 -4.04 -5.74 3.22
C ASN A 11 -3.06 -4.68 3.78
N ARG A 12 -3.06 -4.47 5.10
CA ARG A 12 -2.12 -3.57 5.76
C ARG A 12 -0.67 -3.99 5.54
N ARG A 13 -0.35 -5.27 5.70
CA ARG A 13 1.01 -5.80 5.45
C ARG A 13 1.44 -5.53 4.01
N ARG A 14 0.56 -5.77 3.04
CA ARG A 14 0.82 -5.56 1.62
C ARG A 14 1.07 -4.08 1.29
N ILE A 15 0.24 -3.18 1.82
CA ILE A 15 0.41 -1.73 1.65
C ILE A 15 1.77 -1.28 2.17
N LEU A 16 2.17 -1.75 3.37
CA LEU A 16 3.44 -1.36 3.98
C LEU A 16 4.67 -1.89 3.22
N ASP A 17 4.63 -3.12 2.70
CA ASP A 17 5.73 -3.67 1.89
C ASP A 17 5.92 -2.86 0.60
N VAL A 18 4.82 -2.55 -0.10
CA VAL A 18 4.85 -1.75 -1.33
C VAL A 18 5.31 -0.33 -1.06
N ALA A 19 4.78 0.32 -0.02
CA ALA A 19 5.18 1.67 0.38
C ALA A 19 6.68 1.73 0.68
N SER A 20 7.19 0.75 1.44
CA SER A 20 8.62 0.68 1.80
C SER A 20 9.53 0.58 0.58
N ARG A 21 9.12 -0.15 -0.46
CA ARG A 21 9.86 -0.23 -1.72
C ARG A 21 9.81 1.09 -2.47
N LEU A 22 8.62 1.63 -2.69
CA LEU A 22 8.44 2.90 -3.42
C LEU A 22 9.22 4.05 -2.79
N PHE A 23 9.16 4.18 -1.46
CA PHE A 23 9.90 5.24 -0.76
C PHE A 23 11.42 5.07 -0.86
N ARG A 24 11.94 3.84 -0.82
CA ARG A 24 13.39 3.60 -1.01
C ARG A 24 13.84 3.89 -2.45
N ASP A 25 13.00 3.58 -3.43
CA ASP A 25 13.36 3.69 -4.84
C ASP A 25 13.22 5.13 -5.37
N LYS A 26 12.21 5.88 -4.88
CA LYS A 26 11.84 7.20 -5.42
C LYS A 26 11.99 8.36 -4.43
N GLY A 27 12.17 8.07 -3.15
CA GLY A 27 12.15 9.08 -2.08
C GLY A 27 10.73 9.44 -1.64
N PHE A 28 10.62 10.17 -0.52
CA PHE A 28 9.33 10.52 0.08
C PHE A 28 8.54 11.56 -0.72
N ASP A 29 9.22 12.55 -1.31
CA ASP A 29 8.55 13.64 -2.02
C ASP A 29 7.89 13.19 -3.34
N ALA A 30 8.37 12.09 -3.93
CA ALA A 30 7.90 11.60 -5.22
C ALA A 30 6.79 10.54 -5.12
N VAL A 31 6.45 10.04 -3.92
CA VAL A 31 5.52 8.93 -3.73
C VAL A 31 4.23 9.42 -3.08
N SER A 32 3.10 9.17 -3.76
CA SER A 32 1.77 9.51 -3.25
C SER A 32 1.03 8.31 -2.64
N VAL A 33 0.05 8.56 -1.77
CA VAL A 33 -0.83 7.51 -1.24
C VAL A 33 -1.58 6.79 -2.37
N ALA A 34 -2.05 7.52 -3.38
CA ALA A 34 -2.73 6.95 -4.53
C ALA A 34 -1.84 5.94 -5.29
N GLU A 35 -0.57 6.28 -5.45
CA GLU A 35 0.42 5.40 -6.08
C GLU A 35 0.70 4.15 -5.24
N VAL A 36 0.87 4.30 -3.92
CA VAL A 36 1.04 3.18 -2.99
C VAL A 36 -0.15 2.23 -3.07
N MET A 37 -1.37 2.75 -3.01
CA MET A 37 -2.60 1.95 -3.05
C MET A 37 -2.73 1.21 -4.40
N LYS A 38 -2.49 1.92 -5.51
CA LYS A 38 -2.50 1.33 -6.86
C LYS A 38 -1.48 0.21 -6.98
N ALA A 39 -0.24 0.44 -6.54
CA ALA A 39 0.82 -0.56 -6.58
C ALA A 39 0.56 -1.75 -5.63
N ALA A 40 -0.17 -1.53 -4.54
CA ALA A 40 -0.64 -2.58 -3.64
C ALA A 40 -1.86 -3.35 -4.18
N GLY A 41 -2.40 -2.98 -5.35
CA GLY A 41 -3.55 -3.64 -5.98
C GLY A 41 -4.90 -3.19 -5.43
N PHE A 42 -4.94 -2.01 -4.80
CA PHE A 42 -6.15 -1.40 -4.27
C PHE A 42 -6.55 -0.18 -5.11
N THR A 43 -7.85 0.07 -5.21
CA THR A 43 -8.37 1.31 -5.81
C THR A 43 -8.21 2.46 -4.82
N HIS A 44 -7.87 3.66 -5.33
CA HIS A 44 -7.85 4.89 -4.54
C HIS A 44 -9.22 5.57 -4.56
#